data_AF-A0A4W6G456-F1
#
_entry.id   AF-A0A4W6G456-F1
#
_cell.length_a   1.000
_cell.length_b   1.000
_cell.length_c   1.000
_cell.angle_alpha   90.00
_cell.angle_beta   90.00
_cell.angle_gamma   90.00
#
_symmetry.space_group_name_H-M   'P 1'
#
loop_
_entity.id
_entity.type
_entity.pdbx_description
1 polymer ?
#
loop_
_entity_poly.entity_id
_entity_poly.type
_entity_poly.pdbx_seq_one_letter_code
_entity_poly.pdbx_strand_id
1 'polypeptide(L)'
;MNQMTVKVCRPYVFVTFLLLSLGPGPGRYGLPPTIGFIGHDFTKPTSPAYSFHGGPSVDLAKTPGPCRYNSTDPGVYLPRQPAFSMLGRHSLPRDATKKPGPGTYNPEKVTVHKARAPAFSLGIRHSEFVTLLVVNVSD
;
A
#
# COMPACT_ATOMS: atom_id res chain seq x y z
N MET A 1 -55.41 -35.54 54.55
CA MET A 1 -56.57 -34.94 55.25
C MET A 1 -57.30 -34.06 54.24
N ASN A 2 -58.32 -34.61 53.57
CA ASN A 2 -59.01 -33.91 52.48
C ASN A 2 -59.97 -32.87 53.07
N GLN A 3 -59.67 -31.58 52.89
CA GLN A 3 -60.55 -30.50 53.35
C GLN A 3 -61.66 -30.31 52.32
N MET A 4 -62.85 -30.84 52.61
CA MET A 4 -64.04 -30.66 51.79
C MET A 4 -64.72 -29.35 52.20
N THR A 5 -64.58 -28.31 51.38
CA THR A 5 -65.21 -27.01 51.66
C THR A 5 -66.47 -26.86 50.82
N VAL A 6 -67.64 -26.91 51.46
CA VAL A 6 -68.94 -26.78 50.80
C VAL A 6 -69.34 -25.31 50.81
N LYS A 7 -69.46 -24.69 49.62
CA LYS A 7 -69.94 -23.31 49.50
C LYS A 7 -71.38 -23.31 49.01
N VAL A 8 -72.31 -23.00 49.90
CA VAL A 8 -73.76 -23.00 49.62
C VAL A 8 -74.16 -21.63 49.09
N CYS A 9 -74.59 -21.57 47.83
CA CYS A 9 -75.26 -20.39 47.27
C CYS A 9 -76.55 -20.88 46.60
N ARG A 10 -77.73 -20.57 47.19
CA ARG A 10 -78.99 -21.07 46.63
C ARG A 10 -79.23 -20.48 45.22
N PRO A 11 -79.74 -21.28 44.25
CA PRO A 11 -80.33 -22.62 44.41
C PRO A 11 -79.39 -23.81 44.08
N TYR A 12 -78.07 -23.63 43.90
CA TYR A 12 -77.17 -24.73 43.51
C TYR A 12 -76.01 -24.94 44.50
N VAL A 13 -75.88 -26.16 45.02
CA VAL A 13 -74.74 -26.58 45.86
C VAL A 13 -73.63 -27.09 44.96
N PHE A 14 -72.54 -26.34 44.83
CA PHE A 14 -71.35 -26.78 44.10
C PHE A 14 -70.35 -27.40 45.08
N VAL A 15 -70.14 -28.72 44.97
CA VAL A 15 -69.16 -29.46 45.77
C VAL A 15 -67.87 -29.56 44.98
N THR A 16 -66.93 -28.63 45.22
CA THR A 16 -65.59 -28.70 44.63
C THR A 16 -64.67 -29.52 45.53
N PHE A 17 -64.33 -30.74 45.10
CA PHE A 17 -63.32 -31.57 45.73
C PHE A 17 -61.94 -31.08 45.32
N LEU A 18 -61.29 -30.25 46.15
CA LEU A 18 -59.92 -29.81 45.88
C LEU A 18 -58.96 -30.92 46.33
N LEU A 19 -58.57 -31.78 45.39
CA LEU A 19 -57.51 -32.76 45.59
C LEU A 19 -56.19 -32.00 45.75
N LEU A 20 -55.81 -31.70 46.99
CA LEU A 20 -54.51 -31.14 47.32
C LEU A 20 -53.44 -32.19 46.95
N SER A 21 -52.96 -32.13 45.71
CA SER A 21 -51.80 -32.89 45.26
C SER A 21 -50.63 -32.49 46.17
N LEU A 22 -50.18 -33.43 47.00
CA LEU A 22 -49.05 -33.26 47.91
C LEU A 22 -47.68 -33.25 47.19
N GLY A 23 -47.67 -33.16 45.86
CA GLY A 23 -46.47 -33.13 45.04
C GLY A 23 -46.39 -31.84 44.21
N PRO A 24 -45.18 -31.41 43.84
CA PRO A 24 -45.03 -30.33 42.88
C PRO A 24 -45.78 -30.71 41.59
N GLY A 25 -46.64 -29.80 41.11
CA GLY A 25 -47.42 -30.03 39.89
C GLY A 25 -46.51 -30.35 38.69
N PRO A 26 -47.03 -31.00 37.63
CA PRO A 26 -46.24 -31.58 36.54
C PRO A 26 -45.31 -30.58 35.82
N GLY A 27 -45.59 -29.28 35.89
CA GLY A 27 -44.74 -28.22 35.31
C GLY A 27 -43.60 -27.72 36.20
N ARG A 28 -43.37 -28.28 37.39
CA ARG A 28 -42.29 -27.85 38.30
C ARG A 28 -40.93 -28.49 38.02
N TYR A 29 -40.88 -29.57 37.25
CA TYR A 29 -39.62 -30.21 36.90
C TYR A 29 -39.06 -29.54 35.64
N GLY A 30 -38.17 -28.57 35.82
CA GLY A 30 -37.37 -28.05 34.71
C GLY A 30 -36.38 -29.10 34.25
N LEU A 31 -36.46 -29.52 32.99
CA LEU A 31 -35.48 -30.42 32.40
C LEU A 31 -34.11 -29.71 32.29
N PRO A 32 -32.99 -30.42 32.43
CA PRO A 32 -31.66 -29.84 32.24
C PRO A 32 -31.49 -29.29 30.82
N PRO A 33 -30.68 -28.23 30.62
CA PRO A 33 -30.44 -27.65 29.30
C PRO A 33 -29.64 -28.60 28.39
N THR A 34 -30.01 -28.67 27.11
CA THR A 34 -29.41 -29.51 26.05
C THR A 34 -28.03 -29.02 25.55
N ILE A 35 -27.48 -27.97 26.15
CA ILE A 35 -26.23 -27.32 25.72
C ILE A 35 -25.27 -27.25 26.92
N GLY A 36 -24.08 -27.82 26.77
CA GLY A 36 -22.94 -27.61 27.68
C GLY A 36 -23.03 -28.29 29.05
N PHE A 37 -24.07 -29.08 29.34
CA PHE A 37 -24.22 -29.78 30.62
C PHE A 37 -23.79 -31.25 30.53
N ILE A 38 -22.82 -31.65 31.36
CA ILE A 38 -22.38 -33.06 31.47
C ILE A 38 -23.45 -33.83 32.25
N GLY A 39 -24.22 -34.67 31.56
CA GLY A 39 -25.35 -35.42 32.13
C GLY A 39 -26.74 -34.91 31.73
N HIS A 40 -26.89 -34.33 30.53
CA HIS A 40 -28.19 -33.96 29.96
C HIS A 40 -29.08 -35.20 29.70
N ASP A 41 -30.39 -35.02 29.68
CA ASP A 41 -31.38 -36.07 29.38
C ASP A 41 -31.00 -36.92 28.16
N PHE A 42 -30.79 -38.23 28.35
CA PHE A 42 -30.38 -39.17 27.29
C PHE A 42 -31.40 -39.31 26.15
N THR A 43 -32.65 -38.90 26.37
CA THR A 43 -33.73 -38.99 25.38
C THR A 43 -33.68 -37.92 24.31
N LYS A 44 -32.87 -36.85 24.48
CA LYS A 44 -32.73 -35.79 23.47
C LYS A 44 -31.27 -35.64 23.05
N PRO A 45 -31.01 -35.41 21.75
CA PRO A 45 -29.66 -35.17 21.26
C PRO A 45 -29.10 -33.86 21.84
N THR A 46 -27.84 -33.89 22.27
CA THR A 46 -27.08 -32.73 22.78
C THR A 46 -26.26 -32.11 21.65
N SER A 47 -26.21 -30.78 21.59
CA SER A 47 -25.33 -30.07 20.65
C SER A 47 -23.92 -29.94 21.24
N PRO A 48 -22.85 -30.04 20.43
CA PRO A 48 -21.49 -29.91 20.92
C PRO A 48 -21.24 -28.51 21.49
N ALA A 49 -20.52 -28.43 22.61
CA ALA A 49 -20.08 -27.19 23.23
C ALA A 49 -18.57 -27.02 23.00
N TYR A 50 -18.19 -26.03 22.19
CA TYR A 50 -16.80 -25.72 21.92
C TYR A 50 -16.39 -24.47 22.69
N SER A 51 -15.33 -24.56 23.49
CA SER A 51 -14.66 -23.41 24.08
C SER A 51 -13.37 -23.11 23.31
N PHE A 52 -13.23 -21.89 22.83
CA PHE A 52 -11.94 -21.39 22.36
C PHE A 52 -11.09 -21.08 23.59
N HIS A 53 -10.04 -21.87 23.81
CA HIS A 53 -9.05 -21.57 24.83
C HIS A 53 -8.26 -20.34 24.40
N GLY A 54 -7.85 -19.52 25.39
CA GLY A 54 -7.24 -18.20 25.18
C GLY A 54 -6.14 -18.23 24.13
N GLY A 55 -6.14 -17.20 23.26
CA GLY A 55 -5.14 -17.04 22.22
C GLY A 55 -3.72 -16.92 22.80
N PRO A 56 -2.67 -17.03 21.96
CA PRO A 56 -1.29 -16.87 22.38
C PRO A 56 -1.10 -15.57 23.16
N SER A 57 -0.20 -15.54 24.14
CA SER A 57 0.20 -14.33 24.86
C SER A 57 0.97 -13.41 23.91
N VAL A 58 0.24 -12.72 23.03
CA VAL A 58 0.80 -11.69 22.15
C VAL A 58 0.85 -10.38 22.91
N ASP A 59 2.00 -9.71 22.87
CA ASP A 59 2.12 -8.31 23.30
C ASP A 59 1.12 -7.48 22.49
N LEU A 60 -0.01 -7.12 23.09
CA LEU A 60 -1.05 -6.30 22.43
C LEU A 60 -0.49 -4.94 21.95
N ALA A 61 0.63 -4.49 22.54
CA ALA A 61 1.33 -3.27 22.14
C ALA A 61 2.02 -3.37 20.77
N LYS A 62 2.36 -4.57 20.31
CA LYS A 62 3.08 -4.81 19.04
C LYS A 62 2.15 -5.25 17.91
N THR A 63 0.88 -5.50 18.19
CA THR A 63 -0.08 -5.90 17.17
C THR A 63 -0.62 -4.66 16.47
N PRO A 64 -0.44 -4.50 15.15
CA PRO A 64 -1.08 -3.41 14.42
C PRO A 64 -2.59 -3.50 14.63
N GLY A 65 -3.23 -2.38 14.97
CA GLY A 65 -4.68 -2.32 15.10
C GLY A 65 -5.38 -2.70 13.79
N PRO A 66 -6.70 -3.00 13.82
CA PRO A 66 -7.45 -3.50 12.66
C PRO A 66 -7.39 -2.57 11.43
N CYS A 67 -7.14 -1.28 11.63
CA CYS A 67 -7.02 -0.27 10.57
C CYS A 67 -5.55 0.09 10.21
N ARG A 68 -4.55 -0.61 10.77
CA ARG A 68 -3.12 -0.31 10.53
C ARG A 68 -2.50 -1.14 9.40
N TYR A 69 -3.22 -2.12 8.86
CA TYR A 69 -2.76 -2.83 7.67
C TYR A 69 -2.89 -1.92 6.44
N ASN A 70 -1.78 -1.65 5.77
CA ASN A 70 -1.80 -0.98 4.48
C ASN A 70 -2.28 -1.97 3.41
N SER A 71 -3.16 -1.54 2.52
CA SER A 71 -3.47 -2.29 1.31
C SER A 71 -2.24 -2.31 0.40
N THR A 72 -1.81 -3.50 -0.02
CA THR A 72 -0.71 -3.66 -0.98
C THR A 72 -1.16 -3.24 -2.38
N ASP A 73 -0.23 -2.74 -3.19
CA ASP A 73 -0.53 -2.40 -4.58
C ASP A 73 -0.93 -3.67 -5.36
N PRO A 74 -2.08 -3.68 -6.06
CA PRO A 74 -2.55 -4.86 -6.78
C PRO A 74 -1.60 -5.34 -7.88
N GLY A 75 -0.76 -4.45 -8.42
CA GLY A 75 0.28 -4.81 -9.39
C GLY A 75 1.41 -5.66 -8.82
N VAL A 76 1.42 -5.94 -7.52
CA VAL A 76 2.36 -6.89 -6.87
C VAL A 76 1.92 -8.35 -7.09
N TYR A 77 0.62 -8.63 -7.12
CA TYR A 77 0.09 -9.99 -7.25
C TYR A 77 -0.74 -10.22 -8.52
N LEU A 78 -1.12 -9.16 -9.23
CA LEU A 78 -1.77 -9.21 -10.54
C LEU A 78 -0.79 -8.81 -11.64
N PRO A 79 -0.99 -9.30 -12.88
CA PRO A 79 -0.21 -8.86 -14.03
C PRO A 79 -0.29 -7.34 -14.18
N ARG A 80 0.87 -6.68 -14.06
CA ARG A 80 0.99 -5.23 -14.11
C ARG A 80 1.01 -4.75 -15.57
N GLN A 81 0.34 -3.62 -15.82
CA GLN A 81 0.31 -2.97 -17.12
C GLN A 81 1.72 -2.41 -17.46
N PRO A 82 2.10 -2.30 -18.74
CA PRO A 82 3.37 -1.68 -19.11
C PRO A 82 3.41 -0.22 -18.66
N ALA A 83 4.49 0.16 -17.97
CA ALA A 83 4.73 1.53 -17.52
C ALA A 83 5.82 2.17 -18.38
N PHE A 84 5.53 3.36 -18.92
CA PHE A 84 6.47 4.10 -19.77
C PHE A 84 6.90 5.38 -19.07
N SER A 85 8.21 5.64 -19.03
CA SER A 85 8.76 6.92 -18.60
C SER A 85 9.31 7.68 -19.80
N MET A 86 8.89 8.93 -19.97
CA MET A 86 9.51 9.83 -20.93
C MET A 86 10.82 10.34 -20.32
N LEU A 87 11.96 9.83 -20.81
CA LEU A 87 13.28 10.37 -20.44
C LEU A 87 13.35 11.85 -20.81
N GLY A 88 13.96 12.65 -19.94
CA GLY A 88 14.18 14.09 -20.17
C GLY A 88 15.00 14.33 -21.44
N ARG A 89 14.79 15.48 -22.09
CA ARG A 89 15.53 15.85 -23.30
C ARG A 89 17.01 16.01 -22.95
N HIS A 90 17.87 15.15 -23.51
CA HIS A 90 19.31 15.35 -23.47
C HIS A 90 19.62 16.68 -24.17
N SER A 91 20.43 17.53 -23.55
CA SER A 91 20.99 18.69 -24.24
C SER A 91 21.76 18.18 -25.44
N LEU A 92 21.33 18.55 -26.65
CA LEU A 92 22.05 18.22 -27.88
C LEU A 92 23.53 18.59 -27.70
N PRO A 93 24.48 17.75 -28.12
CA PRO A 93 25.89 18.12 -28.10
C PRO A 93 26.01 19.43 -28.86
N ARG A 94 26.39 20.49 -28.13
CA ARG A 94 26.56 21.82 -28.70
C ARG A 94 27.76 21.74 -29.64
N ASP A 95 27.48 21.54 -30.91
CA ASP A 95 28.44 21.62 -31.98
C ASP A 95 29.17 22.98 -31.84
N ALA A 96 30.46 22.94 -31.45
CA ALA A 96 31.26 24.13 -31.15
C ALA A 96 31.57 24.97 -32.40
N THR A 97 31.13 24.49 -33.56
CA THR A 97 31.22 25.19 -34.84
C THR A 97 30.46 26.51 -34.76
N LYS A 98 31.20 27.62 -34.76
CA LYS A 98 30.66 28.99 -34.85
C LYS A 98 30.07 29.20 -36.25
N LYS A 99 28.82 28.76 -36.45
CA LYS A 99 28.08 29.01 -37.69
C LYS A 99 27.68 30.50 -37.66
N PRO A 100 28.17 31.33 -38.61
CA PRO A 100 27.82 32.75 -38.64
C PRO A 100 26.31 32.90 -38.88
N GLY A 101 25.70 33.89 -38.22
CA GLY A 101 24.28 34.17 -38.36
C GLY A 101 23.96 34.85 -39.70
N PRO A 102 22.66 34.94 -40.07
CA PRO A 102 22.23 35.74 -41.21
C PRO A 102 22.74 37.19 -41.05
N GLY A 103 23.32 37.76 -42.10
CA GLY A 103 23.90 39.12 -42.08
C GLY A 103 25.32 39.24 -41.47
N THR A 104 25.90 38.14 -40.95
CA THR A 104 27.31 38.16 -40.46
C THR A 104 28.32 38.03 -41.61
N TYR A 105 27.89 37.54 -42.77
CA TYR A 105 28.73 37.43 -43.96
C TYR A 105 28.99 38.83 -44.57
N ASN A 106 30.27 39.14 -44.82
CA ASN A 106 30.70 40.37 -45.49
C ASN A 106 31.38 40.03 -46.83
N PRO A 107 30.60 39.71 -47.89
CA PRO A 107 31.16 39.26 -49.17
C PRO A 107 32.03 40.33 -49.84
N GLU A 108 31.77 41.61 -49.58
CA GLU A 108 32.53 42.74 -50.13
C GLU A 108 34.00 42.75 -49.69
N LYS A 109 34.29 42.17 -48.51
CA LYS A 109 35.64 42.08 -47.95
C LYS A 109 36.44 40.90 -48.53
N VAL A 110 35.80 40.00 -49.28
CA VAL A 110 36.45 38.82 -49.84
C VAL A 110 37.09 39.17 -51.18
N THR A 111 38.41 39.30 -51.20
CA THR A 111 39.18 39.58 -52.42
C THR A 111 39.72 38.32 -53.10
N VAL A 112 39.47 37.13 -52.53
CA VAL A 112 40.01 35.84 -53.00
C VAL A 112 39.51 35.49 -54.41
N HIS A 113 38.28 35.88 -54.73
CA HIS A 113 37.68 35.63 -56.06
C HIS A 113 38.11 36.66 -57.13
N LYS A 114 38.83 37.72 -56.75
CA LYS A 114 39.27 38.75 -57.69
C LYS A 114 40.62 38.36 -58.28
N ALA A 115 40.82 38.65 -59.56
CA ALA A 115 42.12 38.48 -60.20
C ALA A 115 43.16 39.35 -59.48
N ARG A 116 44.12 38.72 -58.81
CA ARG A 116 45.22 39.37 -58.09
C ARG A 116 46.49 38.58 -58.38
N ALA A 117 47.59 39.29 -58.63
CA ALA A 117 48.90 38.66 -58.73
C ALA A 117 49.24 37.95 -57.40
N PRO A 118 49.79 36.72 -57.44
CA PRO A 118 50.14 36.00 -56.23
C PRO A 118 51.16 36.80 -55.42
N ALA A 119 50.88 36.97 -54.12
CA ALA A 119 51.78 37.64 -53.20
C ALA A 119 52.64 36.59 -52.49
N PHE A 120 53.91 36.51 -52.85
CA PHE A 120 54.89 35.65 -52.19
C PHE A 120 55.81 36.50 -51.31
N SER A 121 56.00 36.10 -50.05
CA SER A 121 57.02 36.68 -49.19
C SER A 121 58.29 35.83 -49.27
N LEU A 122 59.38 36.42 -49.77
CA LEU A 122 60.72 35.85 -49.65
C LEU A 122 61.29 36.22 -48.28
N GLY A 123 60.78 35.57 -47.23
CA GLY A 123 61.37 35.64 -45.89
C GLY A 123 62.53 34.65 -45.77
N ILE A 124 63.58 35.01 -45.03
CA ILE A 124 64.63 34.07 -44.64
C ILE A 124 63.95 32.98 -43.80
N ARG A 125 63.90 31.75 -44.33
CA ARG A 125 63.47 30.59 -43.55
C ARG A 125 64.66 30.15 -42.70
N HIS A 126 64.73 30.64 -41.47
CA HIS A 126 65.62 30.04 -40.48
C HIS A 126 65.21 28.57 -40.30
N SER A 127 66.15 27.63 -40.32
CA SER A 127 65.83 26.27 -39.86
C SER A 127 65.40 26.35 -38.40
N GLU A 128 64.51 25.47 -37.96
CA GLU A 128 63.88 25.54 -36.62
C GLU A 128 64.88 25.50 -35.45
N PHE A 129 66.15 25.24 -35.74
CA PHE A 129 67.23 25.12 -34.76
C PHE A 129 68.21 26.30 -34.74
N VAL A 130 67.99 27.37 -35.52
CA VAL A 130 68.86 28.56 -35.46
C VAL A 130 68.30 29.55 -34.45
N THR A 131 68.88 29.56 -33.25
CA THR A 131 68.69 30.65 -32.29
C THR A 131 69.63 31.80 -32.66
N LEU A 132 69.11 33.03 -32.66
CA LEU A 132 69.96 34.21 -32.83
C LEU A 132 70.78 34.39 -31.55
N LEU A 133 72.10 34.46 -31.69
CA LEU A 133 73.02 34.69 -30.58
C LEU A 133 72.91 36.17 -30.18
N VAL A 134 72.08 36.47 -29.17
CA VAL A 134 71.96 37.81 -28.59
C VAL A 134 73.15 38.01 -27.65
N VAL A 135 74.20 38.65 -28.16
CA VAL A 135 75.29 39.17 -27.32
C VAL A 135 74.85 40.53 -26.81
N ASN A 136 74.51 40.62 -25.53
CA ASN A 136 74.43 41.91 -24.86
C ASN A 136 75.86 42.41 -24.66
N VAL A 137 76.35 43.24 -25.59
CA VAL A 137 77.56 44.03 -25.38
C VAL A 137 77.16 45.13 -24.41
N SER A 138 77.57 44.98 -23.15
CA SER A 138 77.60 46.09 -22.19
C SER A 138 78.81 46.97 -22.54
N ASP A 139 78.55 48.22 -22.92
CA ASP A 139 79.58 49.28 -23.00
C ASP A 139 80.33 49.44 -21.68
#